data_AF-A0A9W6HWC7-F1
#
_entry.id   AF-A0A9W6HWC7-F1
#
_cell.length_a   1.000
_cell.length_b   1.000
_cell.length_c   1.000
_cell.angle_alpha   90.00
_cell.angle_beta   90.00
_cell.angle_gamma   90.00
#
_symmetry.space_group_name_H-M   'P 1'
#
loop_
_entity.id
_entity.type
_entity.pdbx_description
1 polymer ?
#
loop_
_entity_poly.entity_id
_entity_poly.type
_entity_poly.pdbx_seq_one_letter_code
_entity_poly.pdbx_strand_id
1 'polypeptide(L)'
;MSENTHGTVNLKQTQMAAVQAALDMTPLATAKVWNPWRHVVDSSLDVADLEAPAKRGEVPDIIADGKTFADLKAVQLGNLGAAAGLDGPVTGATFERARVELRKRYVAAGRAKYQTATSANCTLFACCVIGMFADRPDLLGPGVTVELVNILATVGGQGHAYVLVGRAPGDLHKIGTYGPSCFFVDQWYARQQAVKPGTNGVKDATSIHGDGTSPFWDLDFVGFITDDTKLAVRLTFTSDELAELGR
;
A
#
# COMPACT_ATOMS: atom_id res chain seq x y z
N MET A 1 -29.35 38.43 3.55
CA MET A 1 -27.90 38.74 3.51
C MET A 1 -27.17 37.44 3.25
N SER A 2 -26.12 37.46 2.43
CA SER A 2 -25.37 36.28 2.02
C SER A 2 -24.41 35.82 3.11
N GLU A 3 -24.51 34.57 3.56
CA GLU A 3 -23.42 33.92 4.29
C GLU A 3 -22.40 33.39 3.28
N ASN A 4 -21.12 33.61 3.57
CA ASN A 4 -20.06 33.51 2.57
C ASN A 4 -19.68 32.06 2.26
N THR A 5 -19.95 31.65 1.03
CA THR A 5 -19.32 30.49 0.38
C THR A 5 -17.85 30.79 0.06
N HIS A 6 -16.99 30.82 1.09
CA HIS A 6 -15.54 30.74 0.90
C HIS A 6 -15.08 29.30 1.05
N GLY A 7 -14.56 28.75 -0.05
CA GLY A 7 -14.33 27.32 -0.21
C GLY A 7 -13.37 26.76 0.82
N THR A 8 -13.88 25.86 1.67
CA THR A 8 -13.07 24.86 2.35
C THR A 8 -12.44 23.97 1.27
N VAL A 9 -11.19 24.27 0.94
CA VAL A 9 -10.32 23.35 0.20
C VAL A 9 -10.39 22.00 0.90
N ASN A 10 -10.85 20.96 0.19
CA ASN A 10 -10.99 19.63 0.75
C ASN A 10 -9.58 19.08 1.07
N LEU A 11 -9.19 19.15 2.34
CA LEU A 11 -7.84 18.82 2.82
C LEU A 11 -7.38 17.45 2.33
N LYS A 12 -8.28 16.46 2.31
CA LYS A 12 -8.05 15.13 1.76
C LYS A 12 -7.71 15.18 0.26
N GLN A 13 -8.50 15.88 -0.55
CA GLN A 13 -8.24 15.98 -1.99
C GLN A 13 -6.92 16.73 -2.29
N THR A 14 -6.57 17.76 -1.50
CA THR A 14 -5.26 18.41 -1.59
C THR A 14 -4.12 17.46 -1.25
N GLN A 15 -4.28 16.68 -0.18
CA GLN A 15 -3.32 15.67 0.23
C GLN A 15 -3.15 14.58 -0.85
N MET A 16 -4.26 14.06 -1.38
CA MET A 16 -4.28 13.09 -2.47
C MET A 16 -3.60 13.63 -3.74
N ALA A 17 -3.84 14.90 -4.08
CA ALA A 17 -3.15 15.56 -5.20
C ALA A 17 -1.65 15.73 -4.95
N ALA A 18 -1.23 16.07 -3.73
CA ALA A 18 0.19 16.17 -3.37
C ALA A 18 0.90 14.80 -3.41
N VAL A 19 0.22 13.73 -2.94
CA VAL A 19 0.73 12.35 -3.03
C VAL A 19 0.79 11.88 -4.49
N GLN A 20 -0.22 12.15 -5.31
CA GLN A 20 -0.19 11.83 -6.73
C GLN A 20 0.96 12.56 -7.45
N ALA A 21 1.09 13.87 -7.24
CA ALA A 21 2.18 14.65 -7.82
C ALA A 21 3.56 14.17 -7.34
N ALA A 22 3.69 13.68 -6.11
CA ALA A 22 4.92 13.06 -5.63
C ALA A 22 5.23 11.75 -6.36
N LEU A 23 4.23 10.91 -6.60
CA LEU A 23 4.38 9.65 -7.33
C LEU A 23 4.71 9.88 -8.81
N ASP A 24 4.12 10.90 -9.44
CA ASP A 24 4.38 11.29 -10.84
C ASP A 24 5.83 11.73 -11.09
N MET A 25 6.57 12.12 -10.03
CA MET A 25 8.01 12.40 -10.09
C MET A 25 8.89 11.15 -9.90
N THR A 26 8.32 9.96 -9.75
CA THR A 26 9.07 8.70 -9.55
C THR A 26 8.94 7.79 -10.78
N PRO A 27 9.91 6.89 -11.06
CA PRO A 27 9.77 5.90 -12.12
C PRO A 27 8.56 4.97 -11.97
N LEU A 28 7.96 4.88 -10.77
CA LEU A 28 6.78 4.05 -10.50
C LEU A 28 5.58 4.43 -11.39
N ALA A 29 5.41 5.72 -11.69
CA ALA A 29 4.29 6.22 -12.51
C ALA A 29 4.29 5.67 -13.94
N THR A 30 5.45 5.23 -14.44
CA THR A 30 5.62 4.61 -15.78
C THR A 30 6.18 3.19 -15.70
N ALA A 31 6.28 2.60 -14.51
CA ALA A 31 6.89 1.28 -14.34
C ALA A 31 6.05 0.17 -14.97
N LYS A 32 6.74 -0.87 -15.45
CA LYS A 32 6.11 -2.11 -15.92
C LYS A 32 5.63 -2.96 -14.74
N VAL A 33 4.54 -3.69 -14.95
CA VAL A 33 3.86 -4.51 -13.95
C VAL A 33 4.30 -5.97 -14.08
N TRP A 34 4.59 -6.66 -12.97
CA TRP A 34 4.74 -8.13 -12.80
C TRP A 34 4.29 -9.00 -13.99
N ASN A 35 3.33 -9.92 -13.91
CA ASN A 35 2.16 -10.12 -13.03
C ASN A 35 0.88 -9.27 -13.26
N PRO A 36 0.62 -8.64 -14.44
CA PRO A 36 -0.66 -7.97 -14.68
C PRO A 36 -1.84 -8.95 -14.67
N TRP A 37 -3.00 -8.51 -14.19
CA TRP A 37 -4.22 -9.32 -14.14
C TRP A 37 -5.12 -8.98 -15.32
N ARG A 38 -5.28 -9.91 -16.26
CA ARG A 38 -6.05 -9.73 -17.50
C ARG A 38 -7.53 -9.32 -17.32
N HIS A 39 -8.10 -9.48 -16.12
CA HIS A 39 -9.47 -9.05 -15.79
C HIS A 39 -9.52 -7.66 -15.14
N VAL A 40 -8.37 -7.09 -14.79
CA VAL A 40 -8.18 -5.71 -14.26
C VAL A 40 -7.64 -4.80 -15.36
N VAL A 41 -6.84 -5.33 -16.29
CA VAL A 41 -6.29 -4.57 -17.43
C VAL A 41 -7.43 -4.06 -18.33
N ASP A 42 -7.42 -2.76 -18.58
CA ASP A 42 -8.30 -2.09 -19.53
C ASP A 42 -8.17 -2.72 -20.93
N SER A 43 -9.31 -3.02 -21.56
CA SER A 43 -9.38 -3.73 -22.84
C SER A 43 -8.74 -3.00 -24.02
N SER A 44 -8.42 -1.71 -23.86
CA SER A 44 -7.70 -0.90 -24.85
C SER A 44 -6.18 -1.02 -24.78
N LEU A 45 -5.62 -1.69 -23.76
CA LEU A 45 -4.18 -1.84 -23.56
C LEU A 45 -3.68 -3.24 -23.97
N ASP A 46 -2.48 -3.30 -24.57
CA ASP A 46 -1.77 -4.59 -24.73
C ASP A 46 -1.05 -4.95 -23.42
N VAL A 47 -1.36 -6.13 -22.89
CA VAL A 47 -0.70 -6.70 -21.71
C VAL A 47 0.81 -6.83 -21.91
N ALA A 48 1.29 -7.11 -23.13
CA ALA A 48 2.71 -7.24 -23.43
C ALA A 48 3.50 -5.93 -23.25
N ASP A 49 2.87 -4.78 -23.51
CA ASP A 49 3.47 -3.47 -23.28
C ASP A 49 3.57 -3.14 -21.79
N LEU A 50 2.64 -3.64 -20.97
CA LEU A 50 2.60 -3.45 -19.52
C LEU A 50 3.51 -4.44 -18.76
N GLU A 51 3.67 -5.66 -19.26
CA GLU A 51 4.31 -6.75 -18.52
C GLU A 51 5.83 -6.59 -18.36
N ALA A 52 6.35 -7.06 -17.22
CA ALA A 52 7.78 -7.16 -16.91
C ALA A 52 8.24 -8.63 -16.76
N PRO A 53 9.50 -8.96 -17.07
CA PRO A 53 10.06 -10.26 -16.72
C PRO A 53 9.96 -10.56 -15.21
N ALA A 54 9.74 -11.83 -14.87
CA ALA A 54 9.44 -12.22 -13.49
C ALA A 54 10.60 -11.99 -12.51
N LYS A 55 10.31 -11.33 -11.38
CA LYS A 55 11.28 -11.04 -10.31
C LYS A 55 10.74 -11.44 -8.93
N ARG A 56 11.14 -12.60 -8.42
CA ARG A 56 10.74 -13.08 -7.09
C ARG A 56 11.65 -12.52 -5.98
N GLY A 57 11.09 -12.33 -4.78
CA GLY A 57 11.87 -12.05 -3.57
C GLY A 57 12.40 -10.61 -3.44
N GLU A 58 11.84 -9.64 -4.16
CA GLU A 58 12.33 -8.25 -4.13
C GLU A 58 11.97 -7.44 -2.87
N VAL A 59 11.19 -8.02 -1.96
CA VAL A 59 10.66 -7.34 -0.77
C VAL A 59 10.94 -8.22 0.47
N PRO A 60 11.41 -7.65 1.59
CA PRO A 60 11.64 -8.41 2.83
C PRO A 60 10.37 -9.07 3.39
N ASP A 61 10.56 -10.20 4.09
CA ASP A 61 9.51 -10.83 4.89
C ASP A 61 9.00 -9.90 6.01
N ILE A 62 7.73 -10.08 6.41
CA ILE A 62 7.07 -9.29 7.46
C ILE A 62 6.35 -10.20 8.46
N ILE A 63 6.25 -9.73 9.71
CA ILE A 63 5.30 -10.25 10.69
C ILE A 63 4.10 -9.29 10.70
N ALA A 64 2.95 -9.78 10.26
CA ALA A 64 1.71 -9.02 10.16
C ALA A 64 1.21 -8.55 11.53
N ASP A 65 0.42 -7.47 11.55
CA ASP A 65 -0.26 -7.03 12.76
C ASP A 65 -1.26 -8.08 13.27
N GLY A 66 -1.42 -8.13 14.59
CA GLY A 66 -2.26 -9.12 15.27
C GLY A 66 -1.68 -10.55 15.31
N LYS A 67 -0.55 -10.83 14.65
CA LYS A 67 0.12 -12.13 14.78
C LYS A 67 0.91 -12.25 16.08
N THR A 68 0.82 -13.42 16.71
CA THR A 68 1.60 -13.82 17.88
C THR A 68 2.66 -14.86 17.49
N PHE A 69 3.58 -15.16 18.41
CA PHE A 69 4.55 -16.24 18.24
C PHE A 69 3.88 -17.60 17.96
N ALA A 70 2.74 -17.88 18.60
CA ALA A 70 2.02 -19.16 18.47
C ALA A 70 1.33 -19.35 17.10
N ASP A 71 1.11 -18.28 16.35
CA ASP A 71 0.54 -18.32 15.00
C ASP A 71 1.49 -18.84 13.92
N LEU A 72 2.79 -18.92 14.23
CA LEU A 72 3.84 -19.15 13.23
C LEU A 72 4.38 -20.59 13.29
N LYS A 73 4.52 -21.22 12.12
CA LYS A 73 5.12 -22.55 12.00
C LYS A 73 6.63 -22.48 12.19
N ALA A 74 7.24 -23.56 12.70
CA ALA A 74 8.69 -23.65 12.94
C ALA A 74 9.56 -23.22 11.74
N VAL A 75 9.18 -23.59 10.52
CA VAL A 75 9.88 -23.18 9.29
C VAL A 75 9.80 -21.66 9.06
N GLN A 76 8.66 -21.03 9.34
CA GLN A 76 8.49 -19.58 9.24
C GLN A 76 9.34 -18.88 10.30
N LEU A 77 9.36 -19.37 11.54
CA LEU A 77 10.19 -18.85 12.62
C LEU A 77 11.69 -18.89 12.27
N GLY A 78 12.15 -19.95 11.61
CA GLY A 78 13.52 -20.05 11.08
C GLY A 78 13.84 -18.97 10.05
N ASN A 79 13.02 -18.86 9.00
CA ASN A 79 13.21 -17.87 7.93
C ASN A 79 13.15 -16.42 8.45
N LEU A 80 12.17 -16.11 9.31
CA LEU A 80 11.99 -14.79 9.91
C LEU A 80 13.17 -14.42 10.83
N GLY A 81 13.78 -15.40 11.50
CA GLY A 81 14.96 -15.18 12.35
C GLY A 81 16.16 -14.73 11.53
N ALA A 82 16.46 -15.45 10.45
CA ALA A 82 17.51 -15.07 9.50
C ALA A 82 17.20 -13.72 8.82
N ALA A 83 15.95 -13.51 8.37
CA ALA A 83 15.51 -12.27 7.73
C ALA A 83 15.58 -11.05 8.66
N ALA A 84 15.40 -11.23 9.97
CA ALA A 84 15.57 -10.19 11.00
C ALA A 84 17.03 -9.97 11.42
N GLY A 85 17.96 -10.87 11.07
CA GLY A 85 19.35 -10.84 11.52
C GLY A 85 19.52 -11.31 12.97
N LEU A 86 18.83 -12.39 13.35
CA LEU A 86 19.00 -13.07 14.63
C LEU A 86 19.87 -14.32 14.49
N ASP A 87 20.56 -14.69 15.57
CA ASP A 87 21.39 -15.91 15.67
C ASP A 87 20.54 -17.18 15.86
N GLY A 88 19.58 -17.41 14.97
CA GLY A 88 18.68 -18.56 14.99
C GLY A 88 17.21 -18.21 14.72
N PRO A 89 16.29 -19.18 14.88
CA PRO A 89 14.86 -18.96 14.71
C PRO A 89 14.29 -17.90 15.67
N VAL A 90 13.20 -17.25 15.26
CA VAL A 90 12.38 -16.45 16.16
C VAL A 90 11.86 -17.35 17.30
N THR A 91 11.92 -16.83 18.52
CA THR A 91 11.43 -17.46 19.76
C THR A 91 10.41 -16.52 20.42
N GLY A 92 9.66 -16.99 21.42
CA GLY A 92 8.77 -16.09 22.19
C GLY A 92 9.49 -14.89 22.80
N ALA A 93 10.76 -15.03 23.20
CA ALA A 93 11.57 -13.94 23.75
C ALA A 93 12.15 -12.98 22.68
N THR A 94 12.29 -13.43 21.43
CA THR A 94 12.84 -12.62 20.32
C THR A 94 11.78 -12.13 19.32
N PHE A 95 10.50 -12.49 19.53
CA PHE A 95 9.40 -12.21 18.60
C PHE A 95 9.19 -10.71 18.30
N GLU A 96 9.03 -9.86 19.32
CA GLU A 96 8.83 -8.42 19.09
C GLU A 96 10.08 -7.76 18.50
N ARG A 97 11.29 -8.18 18.90
CA ARG A 97 12.54 -7.73 18.25
C ARG A 97 12.55 -8.08 16.77
N ALA A 98 12.19 -9.32 16.41
CA ALA A 98 12.09 -9.73 15.01
C ALA A 98 11.07 -8.88 14.23
N ARG A 99 9.89 -8.64 14.81
CA ARG A 99 8.84 -7.80 14.19
C ARG A 99 9.31 -6.37 13.94
N VAL A 100 10.01 -5.75 14.88
CA VAL A 100 10.60 -4.40 14.73
C VAL A 100 11.69 -4.37 13.65
N GLU A 101 12.62 -5.32 13.65
CA GLU A 101 13.71 -5.35 12.66
C GLU A 101 13.22 -5.64 11.23
N LEU A 102 12.22 -6.52 11.07
CA LEU A 102 11.59 -6.76 9.78
C LEU A 102 10.85 -5.52 9.26
N ARG A 103 10.14 -4.77 10.14
CA ARG A 103 9.53 -3.48 9.78
C ARG A 103 10.57 -2.47 9.29
N LYS A 104 11.70 -2.30 9.99
CA LYS A 104 12.80 -1.42 9.55
C LYS A 104 13.35 -1.82 8.18
N ARG A 105 13.62 -3.12 7.99
CA ARG A 105 14.13 -3.66 6.71
C ARG A 105 13.16 -3.43 5.56
N TYR A 106 11.86 -3.56 5.80
CA TYR A 106 10.81 -3.29 4.80
C TYR A 106 10.84 -1.82 4.36
N VAL A 107 10.83 -0.86 5.30
CA VAL A 107 10.90 0.58 5.00
C VAL A 107 12.20 0.93 4.26
N ALA A 108 13.34 0.40 4.69
CA ALA A 108 14.64 0.63 4.05
C ALA A 108 14.69 0.08 2.60
N ALA A 109 14.10 -1.09 2.35
CA ALA A 109 14.00 -1.66 1.01
C ALA A 109 13.11 -0.80 0.08
N GLY A 110 12.03 -0.22 0.62
CA GLY A 110 11.18 0.75 -0.07
C GLY A 110 11.96 2.01 -0.46
N ARG A 111 12.64 2.64 0.52
CA ARG A 111 13.48 3.84 0.31
C ARG A 111 14.52 3.61 -0.80
N ALA A 112 15.21 2.48 -0.76
CA ALA A 112 16.25 2.15 -1.75
C ALA A 112 15.71 1.94 -3.19
N LYS A 113 14.41 1.66 -3.37
CA LYS A 113 13.84 1.25 -4.66
C LYS A 113 12.88 2.28 -5.29
N TYR A 114 12.17 3.11 -4.51
CA TYR A 114 11.09 3.95 -5.09
C TYR A 114 11.57 4.97 -6.13
N GLN A 115 12.82 5.43 -6.04
CA GLN A 115 13.44 6.35 -6.99
C GLN A 115 13.99 5.69 -8.26
N THR A 116 14.06 4.35 -8.32
CA THR A 116 14.77 3.61 -9.40
C THR A 116 13.98 2.43 -9.99
N ALA A 117 12.89 2.00 -9.35
CA ALA A 117 12.11 0.84 -9.77
C ALA A 117 11.31 1.11 -11.06
N THR A 118 11.84 0.61 -12.19
CA THR A 118 11.18 0.62 -13.50
C THR A 118 10.27 -0.60 -13.76
N SER A 119 10.29 -1.59 -12.86
CA SER A 119 9.35 -2.72 -12.86
C SER A 119 9.09 -3.25 -11.46
N ALA A 120 7.84 -3.64 -11.17
CA ALA A 120 7.44 -4.16 -9.86
C ALA A 120 6.15 -5.02 -9.91
N ASN A 121 5.96 -5.89 -8.93
CA ASN A 121 4.63 -6.44 -8.59
C ASN A 121 3.93 -5.54 -7.55
N CYS A 122 2.67 -5.85 -7.23
CA CYS A 122 1.89 -5.14 -6.22
C CYS A 122 2.61 -4.99 -4.87
N THR A 123 3.22 -6.06 -4.34
CA THR A 123 3.97 -6.01 -3.08
C THR A 123 5.15 -5.05 -3.13
N LEU A 124 5.91 -5.03 -4.23
CA LEU A 124 7.04 -4.10 -4.38
C LEU A 124 6.58 -2.67 -4.63
N PHE A 125 5.52 -2.45 -5.42
CA PHE A 125 4.93 -1.12 -5.57
C PHE A 125 4.49 -0.55 -4.22
N ALA A 126 3.78 -1.33 -3.41
CA ALA A 126 3.36 -0.91 -2.08
C ALA A 126 4.55 -0.65 -1.14
N CYS A 127 5.60 -1.49 -1.18
CA CYS A 127 6.85 -1.26 -0.46
C CYS A 127 7.54 0.06 -0.86
N CYS A 128 7.63 0.35 -2.16
CA CYS A 128 8.17 1.61 -2.68
C CYS A 128 7.34 2.82 -2.22
N VAL A 129 6.01 2.71 -2.16
CA VAL A 129 5.13 3.78 -1.63
C VAL A 129 5.38 4.04 -0.14
N ILE A 130 5.51 2.98 0.69
CA ILE A 130 5.90 3.11 2.10
C ILE A 130 7.26 3.79 2.24
N GLY A 131 8.24 3.40 1.41
CA GLY A 131 9.56 4.04 1.37
C GLY A 131 9.52 5.52 0.98
N MET A 132 8.70 5.88 -0.02
CA MET A 132 8.49 7.26 -0.43
C MET A 132 7.90 8.09 0.73
N PHE A 133 6.88 7.58 1.44
CA PHE A 133 6.31 8.26 2.61
C PHE A 133 7.28 8.38 3.78
N ALA A 134 8.20 7.42 3.95
CA ALA A 134 9.26 7.50 4.93
C ALA A 134 10.30 8.59 4.62
N ASP A 135 10.52 8.94 3.34
CA ASP A 135 11.36 10.07 2.92
C ASP A 135 10.59 11.40 2.81
N ARG A 136 9.27 11.33 2.63
CA ARG A 136 8.35 12.46 2.42
C ARG A 136 7.19 12.48 3.43
N PRO A 137 7.46 12.54 4.76
CA PRO A 137 6.40 12.58 5.77
C PRO A 137 5.55 13.87 5.70
N ASP A 138 6.07 14.92 5.06
CA ASP A 138 5.38 16.16 4.72
C ASP A 138 4.09 15.95 3.90
N LEU A 139 4.05 14.89 3.08
CA LEU A 139 2.87 14.54 2.28
C LEU A 139 1.69 14.03 3.12
N LEU A 140 1.95 13.58 4.35
CA LEU A 140 0.95 12.91 5.18
C LEU A 140 0.46 13.80 6.33
N GLY A 141 1.34 14.62 6.89
CA GLY A 141 1.07 15.32 8.15
C GLY A 141 1.30 14.41 9.38
N PRO A 142 1.39 14.99 10.59
CA PRO A 142 1.78 14.27 11.79
C PRO A 142 0.72 13.25 12.24
N GLY A 143 1.17 12.14 12.81
CA GLY A 143 0.32 11.11 13.41
C GLY A 143 -0.61 10.34 12.46
N VAL A 144 -0.52 10.54 11.14
CA VAL A 144 -1.42 9.90 10.17
C VAL A 144 -1.08 8.42 10.01
N THR A 145 -2.07 7.56 10.20
CA THR A 145 -1.96 6.11 9.98
C THR A 145 -1.67 5.78 8.52
N VAL A 146 -0.68 4.93 8.29
CA VAL A 146 -0.34 4.33 6.99
C VAL A 146 -0.33 2.82 7.14
N GLU A 147 -1.15 2.12 6.37
CA GLU A 147 -1.23 0.65 6.39
C GLU A 147 -0.77 0.08 5.03
N LEU A 148 0.20 -0.84 5.06
CA LEU A 148 0.31 -1.84 4.01
C LEU A 148 -0.87 -2.80 4.17
N VAL A 149 -1.67 -3.00 3.12
CA VAL A 149 -2.71 -4.02 3.08
C VAL A 149 -2.35 -5.03 2.00
N ASN A 150 -2.28 -6.31 2.36
CA ASN A 150 -2.11 -7.43 1.43
C ASN A 150 -3.32 -8.36 1.54
N ILE A 151 -4.23 -8.26 0.57
CA ILE A 151 -5.37 -9.15 0.40
C ILE A 151 -4.82 -10.53 0.02
N LEU A 152 -5.06 -11.54 0.86
CA LEU A 152 -4.69 -12.91 0.60
C LEU A 152 -5.80 -13.62 -0.19
N ALA A 153 -5.45 -14.18 -1.35
CA ALA A 153 -6.31 -15.12 -2.03
C ALA A 153 -6.38 -16.45 -1.25
N THR A 154 -7.57 -16.81 -0.79
CA THR A 154 -7.88 -18.15 -0.28
C THR A 154 -8.01 -19.18 -1.41
N VAL A 155 -8.34 -18.73 -2.63
CA VAL A 155 -8.45 -19.54 -3.86
C VAL A 155 -7.95 -18.75 -5.07
N GLY A 156 -7.30 -19.41 -6.04
CA GLY A 156 -7.06 -18.85 -7.39
C GLY A 156 -5.89 -17.87 -7.57
N GLY A 157 -5.11 -17.57 -6.52
CA GLY A 157 -3.87 -16.78 -6.64
C GLY A 157 -4.05 -15.26 -6.82
N GLN A 158 -5.27 -14.76 -6.68
CA GLN A 158 -5.63 -13.33 -6.75
C GLN A 158 -5.27 -12.55 -5.46
N GLY A 159 -4.03 -12.66 -5.00
CA GLY A 159 -3.55 -11.89 -3.83
C GLY A 159 -3.01 -10.53 -4.26
N HIS A 160 -3.40 -9.46 -3.59
CA HIS A 160 -3.06 -8.09 -4.00
C HIS A 160 -2.61 -7.19 -2.84
N ALA A 161 -1.61 -6.35 -3.09
CA ALA A 161 -1.04 -5.45 -2.10
C ALA A 161 -1.09 -3.97 -2.54
N TYR A 162 -1.56 -3.11 -1.64
CA TYR A 162 -1.67 -1.67 -1.80
C TYR A 162 -1.38 -0.96 -0.47
N VAL A 163 -1.26 0.37 -0.51
CA VAL A 163 -1.13 1.21 0.70
C VAL A 163 -2.44 1.94 0.96
N LEU A 164 -2.80 2.05 2.23
CA LEU A 164 -3.93 2.80 2.73
C LEU A 164 -3.43 3.93 3.65
N VAL A 165 -4.03 5.11 3.53
CA VAL A 165 -3.67 6.28 4.33
C VAL A 165 -4.92 6.80 5.05
N GLY A 166 -4.79 7.13 6.34
CA GLY A 166 -5.83 7.82 7.09
C GLY A 166 -7.07 6.98 7.41
N ARG A 167 -6.95 5.64 7.49
CA ARG A 167 -8.07 4.78 7.95
C ARG A 167 -8.42 5.11 9.40
N ALA A 168 -9.72 5.17 9.69
CA ALA A 168 -10.20 5.29 11.05
C ALA A 168 -9.88 4.02 11.87
N PRO A 169 -9.68 4.12 13.19
CA PRO A 169 -9.55 2.96 14.06
C PRO A 169 -10.75 2.01 13.90
N GLY A 170 -10.47 0.71 13.74
CA GLY A 170 -11.48 -0.31 13.47
C GLY A 170 -10.87 -1.69 13.34
N ASP A 171 -11.72 -2.69 13.06
CA ASP A 171 -11.33 -4.10 12.96
C ASP A 171 -10.13 -4.31 12.02
N LEU A 172 -9.09 -4.99 12.52
CA LEU A 172 -7.87 -5.29 11.77
C LEU A 172 -8.08 -6.39 10.71
N HIS A 173 -9.19 -7.14 10.80
CA HIS A 173 -9.52 -8.23 9.88
C HIS A 173 -10.50 -7.85 8.77
N LYS A 174 -11.13 -6.67 8.82
CA LYS A 174 -12.15 -6.24 7.85
C LYS A 174 -11.71 -5.06 7.00
N ILE A 175 -11.82 -5.21 5.69
CA ILE A 175 -11.36 -4.23 4.69
C ILE A 175 -12.24 -2.96 4.70
N GLY A 176 -13.58 -3.09 4.70
CA GLY A 176 -14.53 -1.99 4.48
C GLY A 176 -14.85 -1.06 5.66
N THR A 177 -13.86 -0.51 6.38
CA THR A 177 -14.07 0.55 7.40
C THR A 177 -13.22 1.79 7.11
N TYR A 178 -13.56 2.48 6.03
CA TYR A 178 -12.84 3.68 5.58
C TYR A 178 -13.42 4.95 6.20
N GLY A 179 -12.66 5.61 7.06
CA GLY A 179 -13.01 6.92 7.60
C GLY A 179 -12.99 8.01 6.52
N PRO A 180 -13.63 9.19 6.74
CA PRO A 180 -13.81 10.20 5.69
C PRO A 180 -12.48 10.69 5.07
N SER A 181 -11.40 10.76 5.85
CA SER A 181 -10.06 11.13 5.39
C SER A 181 -9.32 10.04 4.60
N CYS A 182 -9.86 8.83 4.53
CA CYS A 182 -9.15 7.64 4.05
C CYS A 182 -8.98 7.64 2.53
N PHE A 183 -7.79 7.27 2.05
CA PHE A 183 -7.52 7.09 0.61
C PHE A 183 -6.51 5.96 0.37
N PHE A 184 -6.52 5.42 -0.85
CA PHE A 184 -5.62 4.35 -1.28
C PHE A 184 -4.48 4.90 -2.12
N VAL A 185 -3.36 4.19 -2.12
CA VAL A 185 -2.27 4.36 -3.07
C VAL A 185 -1.88 3.01 -3.64
N ASP A 186 -2.14 2.86 -4.93
CA ASP A 186 -1.89 1.65 -5.71
C ASP A 186 -1.45 2.00 -7.14
N GLN A 187 -0.13 1.94 -7.34
CA GLN A 187 0.50 2.07 -8.64
C GLN A 187 0.35 0.82 -9.52
N TRP A 188 0.25 -0.37 -8.92
CA TRP A 188 0.13 -1.63 -9.67
C TRP A 188 -1.18 -1.66 -10.45
N TYR A 189 -2.30 -1.27 -9.82
CA TYR A 189 -3.58 -1.12 -10.51
C TYR A 189 -3.52 0.03 -11.51
N ALA A 190 -2.93 1.18 -11.15
CA ALA A 190 -2.90 2.36 -12.00
C ALA A 190 -2.20 2.13 -13.35
N ARG A 191 -1.13 1.32 -13.34
CA ARG A 191 -0.41 0.92 -14.55
C ARG A 191 -1.19 -0.02 -15.49
N GLN A 192 -2.39 -0.47 -15.10
CA GLN A 192 -3.26 -1.37 -15.87
C GLN A 192 -4.52 -0.70 -16.42
N GLN A 193 -4.74 0.60 -16.17
CA GLN A 193 -5.88 1.36 -16.67
C GLN A 193 -5.47 2.31 -17.81
N ALA A 194 -6.37 2.62 -18.75
CA ALA A 194 -6.08 3.54 -19.85
C ALA A 194 -6.47 5.01 -19.57
N VAL A 195 -7.48 5.25 -18.72
CA VAL A 195 -8.06 6.58 -18.49
C VAL A 195 -8.01 6.99 -17.02
N LYS A 196 -8.13 8.30 -16.74
CA LYS A 196 -8.33 8.81 -15.37
C LYS A 196 -9.78 8.59 -14.94
N PRO A 197 -10.06 8.32 -13.65
CA PRO A 197 -9.12 8.31 -12.53
C PRO A 197 -8.30 7.02 -12.38
N GLY A 198 -8.59 5.95 -13.14
CA GLY A 198 -7.88 4.67 -13.05
C GLY A 198 -6.36 4.75 -13.16
N THR A 199 -5.84 5.60 -14.06
CA THR A 199 -4.41 5.86 -14.23
C THR A 199 -3.75 6.64 -13.10
N ASN A 200 -4.50 7.21 -12.15
CA ASN A 200 -3.93 7.80 -10.95
C ASN A 200 -3.50 6.69 -9.99
N GLY A 201 -2.32 6.80 -9.39
CA GLY A 201 -1.88 5.92 -8.29
C GLY A 201 -2.77 6.08 -7.05
N VAL A 202 -3.27 7.29 -6.79
CA VAL A 202 -4.12 7.61 -5.64
C VAL A 202 -5.61 7.41 -5.98
N LYS A 203 -6.37 6.74 -5.09
CA LYS A 203 -7.83 6.57 -5.20
C LYS A 203 -8.56 7.02 -3.93
N ASP A 204 -9.73 7.63 -4.08
CA ASP A 204 -10.59 8.04 -2.95
C ASP A 204 -11.29 6.83 -2.33
N ALA A 205 -11.19 6.63 -1.02
CA ALA A 205 -11.81 5.48 -0.35
C ALA A 205 -13.28 5.68 0.05
N THR A 206 -13.82 6.90 -0.06
CA THR A 206 -15.12 7.24 0.52
C THR A 206 -16.02 8.08 -0.38
N SER A 207 -15.72 8.24 -1.67
CA SER A 207 -16.53 9.13 -2.52
C SER A 207 -17.95 8.62 -2.82
N ILE A 208 -18.30 7.37 -2.46
CA ILE A 208 -19.72 6.93 -2.37
C ILE A 208 -20.50 7.55 -1.21
N HIS A 209 -19.78 8.07 -0.21
CA HIS A 209 -20.31 8.80 0.95
C HIS A 209 -20.00 10.31 0.87
N GLY A 210 -19.27 10.73 -0.17
CA GLY A 210 -19.14 12.12 -0.59
C GLY A 210 -20.14 12.45 -1.71
N ASP A 211 -20.02 13.66 -2.25
CA ASP A 211 -20.86 14.18 -3.35
C ASP A 211 -20.59 13.56 -4.73
N GLY A 212 -19.75 12.52 -4.82
CA GLY A 212 -19.36 11.87 -6.07
C GLY A 212 -18.42 12.70 -6.96
N THR A 213 -17.92 13.86 -6.51
CA THR A 213 -17.14 14.79 -7.36
C THR A 213 -15.62 14.56 -7.35
N SER A 214 -15.12 13.62 -6.53
CA SER A 214 -13.69 13.47 -6.30
C SER A 214 -12.96 13.04 -7.60
N PRO A 215 -11.96 13.80 -8.10
CA PRO A 215 -11.22 13.46 -9.34
C PRO A 215 -10.28 12.25 -9.18
N PHE A 216 -10.34 11.60 -8.02
CA PHE A 216 -9.66 10.35 -7.66
C PHE A 216 -10.66 9.23 -7.33
N TRP A 217 -11.97 9.43 -7.54
CA TRP A 217 -12.97 8.40 -7.30
C TRP A 217 -13.00 7.36 -8.42
N ASP A 218 -12.57 6.15 -8.12
CA ASP A 218 -12.50 5.05 -9.06
C ASP A 218 -13.41 3.90 -8.58
N LEU A 219 -14.56 3.75 -9.25
CA LEU A 219 -15.58 2.76 -8.92
C LEU A 219 -15.08 1.33 -9.17
N ASP A 220 -14.34 1.12 -10.25
CA ASP A 220 -13.85 -0.21 -10.65
C ASP A 220 -12.71 -0.64 -9.72
N PHE A 221 -11.84 0.30 -9.32
CA PHE A 221 -10.85 0.04 -8.27
C PHE A 221 -11.52 -0.34 -6.95
N VAL A 222 -12.54 0.40 -6.50
CA VAL A 222 -13.20 0.07 -5.24
C VAL A 222 -13.88 -1.29 -5.32
N GLY A 223 -14.64 -1.58 -6.39
CA GLY A 223 -15.23 -2.92 -6.60
C GLY A 223 -14.18 -4.04 -6.63
N PHE A 224 -12.97 -3.76 -7.13
CA PHE A 224 -11.84 -4.69 -7.14
C PHE A 224 -11.25 -4.98 -5.74
N ILE A 225 -11.10 -3.97 -4.88
CA ILE A 225 -10.54 -4.15 -3.52
C ILE A 225 -11.59 -4.45 -2.43
N THR A 226 -12.87 -4.10 -2.62
CA THR A 226 -13.93 -4.37 -1.64
C THR A 226 -14.54 -5.73 -1.84
N ASP A 227 -13.87 -6.73 -1.30
CA ASP A 227 -14.44 -8.05 -1.02
C ASP A 227 -14.15 -8.39 0.45
N ASP A 228 -15.19 -8.26 1.28
CA ASP A 228 -15.09 -8.42 2.73
C ASP A 228 -14.95 -9.88 3.18
N THR A 229 -15.02 -10.83 2.24
CA THR A 229 -14.75 -12.25 2.49
C THR A 229 -13.25 -12.59 2.48
N LYS A 230 -12.40 -11.69 1.96
CA LYS A 230 -10.96 -11.95 1.78
C LYS A 230 -10.16 -11.61 3.04
N LEU A 231 -9.28 -12.53 3.45
CA LEU A 231 -8.34 -12.32 4.56
C LEU A 231 -7.31 -11.24 4.17
N ALA A 232 -7.10 -10.25 5.04
CA ALA A 232 -6.05 -9.25 4.86
C ALA A 232 -4.89 -9.45 5.84
N VAL A 233 -3.66 -9.39 5.34
CA VAL A 233 -2.45 -9.13 6.12
C VAL A 233 -2.23 -7.62 6.17
N ARG A 234 -1.93 -7.08 7.35
CA ARG A 234 -1.67 -5.65 7.55
C ARG A 234 -0.32 -5.39 8.18
N LEU A 235 0.24 -4.24 7.86
CA LEU A 235 1.38 -3.65 8.55
C LEU A 235 1.14 -2.15 8.72
N THR A 236 0.88 -1.74 9.96
CA THR A 236 0.41 -0.41 10.33
C THR A 236 1.56 0.42 10.87
N PHE A 237 1.73 1.62 10.34
CA PHE A 237 2.68 2.63 10.76
C PHE A 237 1.94 3.94 11.06
N THR A 238 2.57 4.84 11.80
CA THR A 238 2.25 6.28 11.70
C THR A 238 3.23 6.97 10.75
N SER A 239 2.86 8.13 10.20
CA SER A 239 3.76 8.97 9.41
C SER A 239 5.01 9.38 10.20
N ASP A 240 4.87 9.61 11.52
CA ASP A 240 5.99 9.91 12.42
C ASP A 240 6.92 8.70 12.58
N GLU A 241 6.37 7.49 12.79
CA GLU A 241 7.15 6.24 12.81
C GLU A 241 7.89 6.02 11.49
N LEU A 242 7.25 6.25 10.33
CA LEU A 242 7.89 6.10 9.03
C LEU A 242 9.07 7.06 8.84
N ALA A 243 8.95 8.30 9.33
CA ALA A 243 10.03 9.27 9.24
C ALA A 243 11.30 8.78 9.97
N GLU A 244 11.14 8.13 11.13
CA GLU A 244 12.23 7.63 11.98
C GLU A 244 12.75 6.23 11.58
N LEU A 245 11.85 5.33 11.17
CA LEU A 245 12.18 3.95 10.83
C LEU A 245 13.15 3.86 9.66
N GLY A 246 14.26 3.15 9.84
CA GLY A 246 15.24 2.88 8.77
C GLY A 246 16.16 4.05 8.43
N ARG A 247 16.38 4.98 9.38
CA ARG A 247 17.57 5.85 9.44
C ARG A 247 18.68 5.14 10.23
#